data_AF-A0A947QWD2-F1
#
_entry.id   AF-A0A947QWD2-F1
#
_cell.length_a   1.000
_cell.length_b   1.000
_cell.length_c   1.000
_cell.angle_alpha   90.00
_cell.angle_beta   90.00
_cell.angle_gamma   90.00
#
_symmetry.space_group_name_H-M   'P 1'
#
loop_
_entity.id
_entity.type
_entity.pdbx_description
1 polymer ?
#
loop_
_entity_poly.entity_id
_entity_poly.type
_entity_poly.pdbx_seq_one_letter_code
_entity_poly.pdbx_strand_id
1 'polypeptide(L)'
;MKVQTISVTDSNYPQSLREISDFPEKFYYIGDLDVLNQQRIAIVGTRKCTPYGEEQAFSLARDLSKAGICIVSGLAYGIDAAAHRGALEGPGSTIAVLANGLPEIRPAYNRGLAKKIVEKGGILISESPEGAIVQKSSYLVRNRLISALSRGVVVVEAAYRSGALNTANHAIEQNRDVMAVPGRVTDLASAGANMLIQRGAQLVTCAADVAKFVDIKLMSSELPELTSFHKKILGLLMEDTQSAGQLAERLKVSVSELFKALTELEIMELIKMRSNVYVIAKNYSRMHPP
;
A
#
# COMPACT_ATOMS: atom_id res chain seq x y z
N MET A 1 13.22 -15.88 16.15
CA MET A 1 12.05 -15.01 16.38
C MET A 1 11.18 -15.70 17.43
N LYS A 2 10.86 -15.03 18.54
CA LYS A 2 10.06 -15.63 19.62
C LYS A 2 8.58 -15.44 19.30
N VAL A 3 7.83 -16.55 19.26
CA VAL A 3 6.36 -16.52 19.10
C VAL A 3 5.74 -16.13 20.44
N GLN A 4 4.81 -15.18 20.39
CA GLN A 4 3.98 -14.75 21.50
C GLN A 4 2.52 -15.02 21.18
N THR A 5 1.66 -14.97 22.18
CA THR A 5 0.21 -15.20 22.03
C THR A 5 -0.55 -14.07 22.72
N ILE A 6 -1.68 -13.69 22.15
CA ILE A 6 -2.64 -12.78 22.77
C ILE A 6 -4.04 -13.38 22.66
N SER A 7 -4.82 -13.23 23.73
CA SER A 7 -6.17 -13.73 23.92
C SER A 7 -7.16 -12.57 23.87
N VAL A 8 -8.41 -12.86 23.52
CA VAL A 8 -9.54 -11.92 23.58
C VAL A 8 -9.78 -11.36 24.99
N THR A 9 -9.26 -12.00 26.03
CA THR A 9 -9.32 -11.50 27.42
C THR A 9 -8.28 -10.42 27.71
N ASP A 10 -7.26 -10.28 26.86
CA ASP A 10 -6.17 -9.32 27.08
C ASP A 10 -6.61 -7.90 26.70
N SER A 11 -6.17 -6.92 27.50
CA SER A 11 -6.49 -5.50 27.29
C SER A 11 -5.99 -4.98 25.94
N ASN A 12 -4.90 -5.55 25.43
CA ASN A 12 -4.25 -5.11 24.20
C ASN A 12 -4.77 -5.84 22.95
N TYR A 13 -5.80 -6.70 23.11
CA TYR A 13 -6.39 -7.39 21.97
C TYR A 13 -7.14 -6.38 21.07
N PRO A 14 -6.90 -6.35 19.75
CA PRO A 14 -7.43 -5.32 18.86
C PRO A 14 -8.97 -5.26 18.87
N GLN A 15 -9.52 -4.09 19.19
CA GLN A 15 -10.96 -3.86 19.18
C GLN A 15 -11.58 -4.18 17.81
N SER A 16 -10.87 -3.85 16.72
CA SER A 16 -11.36 -4.09 15.35
C SER A 16 -11.57 -5.57 15.02
N LEU A 17 -10.86 -6.47 15.70
CA LEU A 17 -11.11 -7.91 15.61
C LEU A 17 -12.34 -8.32 16.41
N ARG A 18 -12.66 -7.67 17.54
CA ARG A 18 -13.88 -7.99 18.32
C ARG A 18 -15.18 -7.64 17.58
N GLU A 19 -15.09 -6.76 16.59
CA GLU A 19 -16.24 -6.26 15.82
C GLU A 19 -16.72 -7.26 14.74
N ILE A 20 -15.91 -8.27 14.40
CA ILE A 20 -16.29 -9.27 13.40
C ILE A 20 -16.96 -10.48 14.06
N SER A 21 -17.90 -11.13 13.37
CA SER A 21 -18.67 -12.24 13.92
C SER A 21 -17.85 -13.49 14.21
N ASP A 22 -16.80 -13.73 13.42
CA ASP A 22 -15.88 -14.88 13.53
C ASP A 22 -14.49 -14.42 13.98
N PHE A 23 -14.46 -13.70 15.11
CA PHE A 23 -13.23 -13.16 15.68
C PHE A 23 -12.36 -14.28 16.30
N PRO A 24 -11.03 -14.20 16.18
CA PRO A 24 -10.16 -15.22 16.77
C PRO A 24 -10.11 -15.06 18.30
N GLU A 25 -10.51 -16.08 19.07
CA GLU A 25 -10.40 -16.05 20.54
C GLU A 25 -8.96 -15.82 21.02
N LYS A 26 -7.99 -16.25 20.22
CA LYS A 26 -6.56 -15.99 20.41
C LYS A 26 -5.84 -15.96 19.06
N PHE A 27 -4.71 -15.27 19.01
CA PHE A 27 -3.79 -15.38 17.89
C PHE A 27 -2.33 -15.32 18.35
N TYR A 28 -1.46 -15.81 17.47
CA TYR A 28 -0.02 -15.88 17.65
C TYR A 28 0.64 -14.75 16.88
N TYR A 29 1.72 -14.19 17.44
CA TYR A 29 2.44 -13.13 16.75
C TYR A 29 3.95 -13.16 16.99
N ILE A 30 4.67 -12.51 16.08
CA ILE A 30 6.09 -12.19 16.20
C ILE A 30 6.25 -10.72 15.78
N GLY A 31 6.86 -9.90 16.63
CA GLY A 31 7.15 -8.50 16.34
C GLY A 31 6.49 -7.56 17.35
N ASP A 32 6.26 -6.34 16.91
CA ASP A 32 5.77 -5.26 17.77
C ASP A 32 4.24 -5.20 17.77
N LEU A 33 3.62 -5.39 18.95
CA LEU A 33 2.18 -5.35 19.11
C LEU A 33 1.63 -3.92 19.01
N ASP A 34 2.44 -2.90 19.31
CA ASP A 34 1.99 -1.50 19.36
C ASP A 34 1.59 -0.97 17.99
N VAL A 35 2.05 -1.61 16.90
CA VAL A 35 1.61 -1.31 15.52
C VAL A 35 0.09 -1.52 15.35
N LEU A 36 -0.55 -2.33 16.20
CA LEU A 36 -1.99 -2.55 16.19
C LEU A 36 -2.79 -1.36 16.75
N ASN A 37 -2.13 -0.36 17.33
CA ASN A 37 -2.77 0.88 17.77
C ASN A 37 -2.77 1.98 16.67
N GLN A 38 -2.09 1.74 15.55
CA GLN A 38 -2.01 2.69 14.45
C GLN A 38 -3.25 2.64 13.55
N GLN A 39 -3.44 3.69 12.75
CA GLN A 39 -4.38 3.64 11.63
C GLN A 39 -3.88 2.64 10.59
N ARG A 40 -4.79 1.81 10.05
CA ARG A 40 -4.43 0.63 9.23
C ARG A 40 -5.23 0.56 7.94
N ILE A 41 -4.53 0.28 6.84
CA ILE A 41 -5.13 0.03 5.53
C ILE A 41 -4.62 -1.30 4.98
N ALA A 42 -5.53 -2.13 4.47
CA ALA A 42 -5.14 -3.32 3.76
C ALA A 42 -4.79 -2.99 2.31
N ILE A 43 -3.69 -3.55 1.82
CA ILE A 43 -3.36 -3.56 0.39
C ILE A 43 -3.21 -5.01 -0.04
N VAL A 44 -4.07 -5.45 -0.96
CA VAL A 44 -4.14 -6.84 -1.41
C VAL A 44 -4.25 -6.93 -2.93
N GLY A 45 -3.89 -8.09 -3.48
CA GLY A 45 -4.07 -8.35 -4.90
C GLY A 45 -3.54 -9.69 -5.37
N THR A 46 -3.33 -9.80 -6.67
CA THR A 46 -2.90 -11.04 -7.32
C THR A 46 -1.47 -11.42 -6.93
N ARG A 47 -1.25 -12.73 -6.82
CA ARG A 47 0.09 -13.33 -6.62
C ARG A 47 0.95 -13.24 -7.87
N LYS A 48 0.32 -13.10 -9.04
CA LYS A 48 0.96 -12.94 -10.35
C LYS A 48 0.66 -11.52 -10.85
N CYS A 49 1.20 -10.52 -10.16
CA CYS A 49 0.99 -9.13 -10.53
C CYS A 49 1.82 -8.75 -11.75
N THR A 50 1.34 -7.75 -12.48
CA THR A 50 2.11 -7.09 -13.53
C THR A 50 3.18 -6.19 -12.90
N PRO A 51 4.20 -5.75 -13.66
CA PRO A 51 5.12 -4.72 -13.20
C PRO A 51 4.41 -3.42 -12.79
N TYR A 52 3.30 -3.10 -13.47
CA TYR A 52 2.44 -1.98 -13.10
C TYR A 52 1.80 -2.20 -11.72
N GLY A 53 1.17 -3.35 -11.48
CA GLY A 53 0.55 -3.68 -10.20
C GLY A 53 1.55 -3.69 -9.04
N GLU A 54 2.74 -4.24 -9.27
CA GLU A 54 3.84 -4.23 -8.29
C GLU A 54 4.27 -2.79 -7.94
N GLU A 55 4.47 -1.93 -8.94
CA GLU A 55 4.80 -0.51 -8.75
C GLU A 55 3.69 0.22 -7.98
N GLN A 56 2.42 0.02 -8.36
CA GLN A 56 1.28 0.67 -7.68
C GLN A 56 1.17 0.24 -6.22
N ALA A 57 1.27 -1.06 -5.93
CA ALA A 57 1.21 -1.57 -4.57
C ALA A 57 2.35 -1.04 -3.70
N PHE A 58 3.57 -1.03 -4.25
CA PHE A 58 4.74 -0.49 -3.56
C PHE A 58 4.60 1.01 -3.28
N SER A 59 4.31 1.82 -4.31
CA SER A 59 4.21 3.27 -4.16
C SER A 59 3.08 3.69 -3.23
N LEU A 60 1.91 3.04 -3.35
CA LEU A 60 0.78 3.34 -2.48
C LEU A 60 1.09 3.01 -1.02
N ALA A 61 1.66 1.83 -0.76
CA ALA A 61 2.05 1.41 0.58
C ALA A 61 3.13 2.32 1.18
N ARG A 62 4.12 2.72 0.38
CA ARG A 62 5.18 3.65 0.78
C ARG A 62 4.60 5.00 1.18
N ASP A 63 3.76 5.58 0.34
CA ASP A 63 3.26 6.94 0.56
C ASP A 63 2.27 6.98 1.75
N LEU A 64 1.46 5.94 1.94
CA LEU A 64 0.62 5.77 3.14
C LEU A 64 1.47 5.58 4.40
N SER A 65 2.50 4.74 4.35
CA SER A 65 3.40 4.51 5.50
C SER A 65 4.20 5.75 5.87
N LYS A 66 4.64 6.56 4.89
CA LYS A 66 5.26 7.88 5.11
C LYS A 66 4.35 8.81 5.92
N ALA A 67 3.03 8.70 5.75
CA ALA A 67 2.06 9.46 6.52
C ALA A 67 1.65 8.79 7.86
N GLY A 68 2.36 7.76 8.30
CA GLY A 68 2.11 7.06 9.57
C GLY A 68 0.98 6.03 9.52
N ILE A 69 0.52 5.64 8.32
CA ILE A 69 -0.52 4.61 8.16
C ILE A 69 0.13 3.25 8.02
N CYS A 70 -0.24 2.32 8.89
CA CYS A 70 0.24 0.95 8.84
C CYS A 70 -0.43 0.15 7.72
N ILE A 71 0.37 -0.62 6.97
CA ILE A 71 -0.14 -1.47 5.90
C ILE A 71 -0.39 -2.89 6.40
N VAL A 72 -1.60 -3.40 6.19
CA VAL A 72 -1.97 -4.79 6.47
C VAL A 72 -1.97 -5.59 5.17
N SER A 73 -1.31 -6.75 5.14
CA SER A 73 -1.38 -7.65 3.99
C SER A 73 -1.09 -9.10 4.36
N GLY A 74 -1.17 -10.00 3.39
CA GLY A 74 -1.13 -11.43 3.61
C GLY A 74 0.25 -12.09 3.44
N LEU A 75 1.31 -11.32 3.24
CA LEU A 75 2.66 -11.81 2.92
C LEU A 75 2.73 -12.81 1.76
N ALA A 76 1.74 -12.81 0.85
CA ALA A 76 1.77 -13.65 -0.33
C ALA A 76 2.80 -13.13 -1.36
N TYR A 77 2.95 -13.83 -2.48
CA TYR A 77 3.66 -13.30 -3.65
C TYR A 77 2.94 -12.10 -4.25
N GLY A 78 3.63 -11.35 -5.11
CA GLY A 78 3.05 -10.28 -5.90
C GLY A 78 2.68 -9.07 -5.06
N ILE A 79 1.42 -8.63 -5.16
CA ILE A 79 0.92 -7.39 -4.54
C ILE A 79 1.21 -7.33 -3.04
N ASP A 80 0.95 -8.39 -2.29
CA ASP A 80 1.19 -8.42 -0.84
C ASP A 80 2.66 -8.14 -0.49
N ALA A 81 3.60 -8.81 -1.18
CA ALA A 81 5.03 -8.60 -0.97
C ALA A 81 5.48 -7.20 -1.38
N ALA A 82 4.91 -6.65 -2.46
CA ALA A 82 5.18 -5.28 -2.90
C ALA A 82 4.69 -4.25 -1.88
N ALA A 83 3.48 -4.43 -1.36
CA ALA A 83 2.89 -3.58 -0.33
C ALA A 83 3.73 -3.58 0.94
N HIS A 84 4.11 -4.76 1.46
CA HIS A 84 5.00 -4.84 2.61
C HIS A 84 6.34 -4.14 2.37
N ARG A 85 6.96 -4.32 1.20
CA ARG A 85 8.22 -3.64 0.87
C ARG A 85 8.05 -2.12 0.85
N GLY A 86 6.98 -1.60 0.25
CA GLY A 86 6.70 -0.16 0.25
C GLY A 86 6.45 0.37 1.66
N ALA A 87 5.67 -0.35 2.46
CA ALA A 87 5.35 0.04 3.83
C ALA A 87 6.59 0.16 4.74
N LEU A 88 7.64 -0.63 4.48
CA LEU A 88 8.90 -0.60 5.22
C LEU A 88 9.78 0.63 4.90
N GLU A 89 9.38 1.48 3.97
CA GLU A 89 10.05 2.74 3.61
C GLU A 89 9.50 3.96 4.39
N GLY A 90 8.57 3.75 5.33
CA GLY A 90 7.98 4.80 6.16
C GLY A 90 7.75 4.35 7.62
N PRO A 91 7.42 5.29 8.52
CA PRO A 91 7.21 5.01 9.95
C PRO A 91 5.94 4.22 10.26
N GLY A 92 4.96 4.14 9.35
CA GLY A 92 3.73 3.36 9.55
C GLY A 92 3.97 1.85 9.66
N SER A 93 5.12 1.34 9.18
CA SER A 93 5.47 -0.08 9.21
C SER A 93 4.37 -0.99 8.63
N THR A 94 4.33 -2.27 8.99
CA THR A 94 3.40 -3.22 8.38
C THR A 94 3.03 -4.43 9.23
N ILE A 95 1.81 -4.92 9.04
CA ILE A 95 1.23 -6.14 9.62
C ILE A 95 1.09 -7.20 8.54
N ALA A 96 1.83 -8.29 8.66
CA ALA A 96 1.66 -9.48 7.83
C ALA A 96 0.78 -10.49 8.56
N VAL A 97 -0.40 -10.78 8.03
CA VAL A 97 -1.27 -11.85 8.54
C VAL A 97 -0.93 -13.13 7.78
N LEU A 98 -0.64 -14.26 8.42
CA LEU A 98 -0.28 -15.53 7.79
C LEU A 98 -1.39 -16.56 7.99
N ALA A 99 -1.53 -17.48 7.03
CA ALA A 99 -2.48 -18.60 7.14
C ALA A 99 -1.90 -19.79 7.91
N ASN A 100 -0.58 -19.89 7.95
CA ASN A 100 0.16 -20.96 8.63
C ASN A 100 0.57 -20.57 10.04
N GLY A 101 0.80 -21.55 10.91
CA GLY A 101 1.34 -21.30 12.24
C GLY A 101 2.74 -20.71 12.18
N LEU A 102 3.01 -19.76 13.07
CA LEU A 102 4.34 -19.21 13.31
C LEU A 102 5.19 -20.23 14.10
N PRO A 103 6.53 -20.22 13.98
CA PRO A 103 7.38 -19.25 13.27
C PRO A 103 7.63 -19.58 11.79
N GLU A 104 7.01 -20.62 11.24
CA GLU A 104 7.17 -20.95 9.83
C GLU A 104 6.65 -19.79 8.96
N ILE A 105 7.34 -19.49 7.85
CA ILE A 105 6.90 -18.45 6.90
C ILE A 105 6.58 -19.12 5.56
N ARG A 106 5.34 -18.92 5.10
CA ARG A 106 4.88 -19.35 3.78
C ARG A 106 4.32 -18.17 2.98
N PRO A 107 4.80 -17.94 1.75
CA PRO A 107 5.82 -18.73 1.03
C PRO A 107 7.23 -18.54 1.59
N ALA A 108 8.08 -19.58 1.47
CA ALA A 108 9.46 -19.56 1.96
C ALA A 108 10.31 -18.44 1.31
N TYR A 109 9.98 -18.05 0.08
CA TYR A 109 10.60 -16.93 -0.63
C TYR A 109 10.52 -15.61 0.16
N ASN A 110 9.42 -15.39 0.90
CA ASN A 110 9.21 -14.17 1.68
C ASN A 110 9.80 -14.23 3.09
N ARG A 111 10.60 -15.26 3.45
CA ARG A 111 11.29 -15.33 4.76
C ARG A 111 12.15 -14.10 5.05
N GLY A 112 12.91 -13.64 4.06
CA GLY A 112 13.74 -12.45 4.20
C GLY A 112 12.90 -11.18 4.42
N LEU A 113 11.75 -11.08 3.75
CA LEU A 113 10.81 -9.98 3.94
C LEU A 113 10.17 -10.02 5.32
N ALA A 114 9.70 -11.19 5.77
CA ALA A 114 9.16 -11.39 7.11
C ALA A 114 10.14 -10.95 8.21
N LYS A 115 11.43 -11.26 8.01
CA LYS A 115 12.50 -10.80 8.91
C LYS A 115 12.62 -9.29 8.95
N LYS A 116 12.64 -8.65 7.79
CA LYS A 116 12.68 -7.18 7.69
C LYS A 116 11.46 -6.51 8.32
N ILE A 117 10.27 -7.13 8.20
CA ILE A 117 9.04 -6.63 8.85
C ILE A 117 9.25 -6.54 10.36
N VAL A 118 9.70 -7.62 10.99
CA VAL A 118 9.96 -7.65 12.43
C VAL A 118 11.11 -6.70 12.83
N GLU A 119 12.19 -6.67 12.05
CA GLU A 119 13.35 -5.80 12.31
C GLU A 119 13.01 -4.30 12.25
N LYS A 120 12.02 -3.91 11.44
CA LYS A 120 11.56 -2.51 11.33
C LYS A 120 10.28 -2.22 12.13
N GLY A 121 10.06 -2.94 13.24
CA GLY A 121 8.95 -2.66 14.16
C GLY A 121 7.57 -3.03 13.62
N GLY A 122 7.49 -3.90 12.62
CA GLY A 122 6.24 -4.52 12.16
C GLY A 122 5.93 -5.81 12.91
N ILE A 123 4.85 -6.46 12.49
CA ILE A 123 4.36 -7.68 13.15
C ILE A 123 3.91 -8.74 12.14
N LEU A 124 4.17 -10.00 12.48
CA LEU A 124 3.62 -11.18 11.84
C LEU A 124 2.53 -11.73 12.74
N ILE A 125 1.32 -11.98 12.23
CA ILE A 125 0.16 -12.49 12.97
C ILE A 125 -0.32 -13.77 12.33
N SER A 126 -0.71 -14.76 13.13
CA SER A 126 -1.41 -15.96 12.66
C SER A 126 -2.41 -16.44 13.70
N GLU A 127 -3.60 -16.80 13.26
CA GLU A 127 -4.59 -17.48 14.10
C GLU A 127 -4.29 -18.98 14.25
N SER A 128 -3.50 -19.54 13.34
CA SER A 128 -3.17 -20.97 13.33
C SER A 128 -2.09 -21.29 14.38
N PRO A 129 -2.26 -22.36 15.18
CA PRO A 129 -1.22 -22.81 16.10
C PRO A 129 0.02 -23.31 15.34
N GLU A 130 1.16 -23.34 16.03
CA GLU A 130 2.41 -23.90 15.50
C GLU A 130 2.20 -25.35 15.04
N GLY A 131 2.73 -25.69 13.87
CA GLY A 131 2.58 -27.02 13.27
C GLY A 131 1.23 -27.32 12.62
N ALA A 132 0.27 -26.37 12.61
CA ALA A 132 -1.03 -26.57 11.97
C ALA A 132 -0.90 -26.93 10.47
N ILE A 133 -1.71 -27.88 10.02
CA ILE A 133 -1.77 -28.28 8.60
C ILE A 133 -2.52 -27.19 7.82
N VAL A 134 -1.82 -26.56 6.87
CA VAL A 134 -2.37 -25.46 6.07
C VAL A 134 -2.90 -25.97 4.75
N GLN A 135 -4.18 -25.76 4.52
CA GLN A 135 -4.85 -26.10 3.27
C GLN A 135 -5.06 -24.84 2.42
N LYS A 136 -5.50 -25.02 1.17
CA LYS A 136 -5.83 -23.88 0.30
C LYS A 136 -6.93 -22.99 0.89
N SER A 137 -7.93 -23.58 1.55
CA SER A 137 -9.02 -22.88 2.24
C SER A 137 -8.52 -22.01 3.39
N SER A 138 -7.46 -22.41 4.09
CA SER A 138 -6.87 -21.63 5.20
C SER A 138 -6.46 -20.21 4.76
N TYR A 139 -6.02 -20.05 3.51
CA TYR A 139 -5.69 -18.73 2.97
C TYR A 139 -6.91 -17.83 2.78
N LEU A 140 -8.08 -18.40 2.48
CA LEU A 140 -9.34 -17.65 2.36
C LEU A 140 -9.86 -17.27 3.74
N VAL A 141 -9.87 -18.22 4.69
CA VAL A 141 -10.29 -17.97 6.08
C VAL A 141 -9.46 -16.86 6.73
N ARG A 142 -8.14 -16.86 6.50
CA ARG A 142 -7.23 -15.82 7.01
C ARG A 142 -7.58 -14.42 6.51
N ASN A 143 -8.09 -14.27 5.29
CA ASN A 143 -8.32 -12.96 4.68
C ASN A 143 -9.34 -12.10 5.43
N ARG A 144 -10.25 -12.71 6.19
CA ARG A 144 -11.16 -11.97 7.06
C ARG A 144 -10.43 -11.16 8.13
N LEU A 145 -9.26 -11.62 8.59
CA LEU A 145 -8.45 -10.89 9.56
C LEU A 145 -7.73 -9.69 8.93
N ILE A 146 -7.35 -9.81 7.65
CA ILE A 146 -6.72 -8.69 6.91
C ILE A 146 -7.69 -7.51 6.82
N SER A 147 -8.94 -7.78 6.44
CA SER A 147 -10.00 -6.77 6.38
C SER A 147 -10.38 -6.28 7.77
N ALA A 148 -10.51 -7.17 8.76
CA ALA A 148 -10.91 -6.81 10.12
C ALA A 148 -9.89 -5.93 10.87
N LEU A 149 -8.60 -6.11 10.59
CA LEU A 149 -7.52 -5.28 11.14
C LEU A 149 -7.40 -3.92 10.45
N SER A 150 -8.15 -3.68 9.38
CA SER A 150 -8.02 -2.49 8.54
C SER A 150 -9.28 -1.65 8.57
N ARG A 151 -9.12 -0.34 8.39
CA ARG A 151 -10.26 0.57 8.24
C ARG A 151 -10.89 0.48 6.85
N GLY A 152 -10.06 0.19 5.85
CA GLY A 152 -10.48 -0.10 4.49
C GLY A 152 -9.48 -1.00 3.76
N VAL A 153 -9.90 -1.52 2.61
CA VAL A 153 -9.14 -2.44 1.78
C VAL A 153 -8.96 -1.87 0.38
N VAL A 154 -7.70 -1.77 -0.06
CA VAL A 154 -7.34 -1.41 -1.43
C VAL A 154 -6.98 -2.68 -2.21
N VAL A 155 -7.70 -2.93 -3.30
CA VAL A 155 -7.40 -3.99 -4.26
C VAL A 155 -6.62 -3.41 -5.44
N VAL A 156 -5.34 -3.76 -5.57
CA VAL A 156 -4.46 -3.17 -6.60
C VAL A 156 -4.64 -3.85 -7.96
N GLU A 157 -4.47 -5.17 -7.99
CA GLU A 157 -4.76 -5.99 -9.16
C GLU A 157 -5.45 -7.27 -8.71
N ALA A 158 -6.52 -7.64 -9.38
CA ALA A 158 -7.26 -8.86 -9.11
C ALA A 158 -7.83 -9.39 -10.43
N ALA A 159 -7.49 -10.62 -10.79
CA ALA A 159 -8.22 -11.32 -11.84
C ALA A 159 -9.66 -11.63 -11.38
N TYR A 160 -10.55 -11.89 -12.33
CA TYR A 160 -11.89 -12.37 -12.03
C TYR A 160 -11.82 -13.65 -11.18
N ARG A 161 -12.61 -13.74 -10.10
CA ARG A 161 -12.58 -14.84 -9.10
C ARG A 161 -11.24 -15.05 -8.38
N SER A 162 -10.39 -14.02 -8.29
CA SER A 162 -9.13 -14.12 -7.53
C SER A 162 -9.36 -14.10 -6.02
N GLY A 163 -8.40 -14.65 -5.25
CA GLY A 163 -8.45 -14.63 -3.78
C GLY A 163 -8.43 -13.23 -3.17
N ALA A 164 -7.96 -12.21 -3.88
CA ALA A 164 -8.04 -10.82 -3.42
C ALA A 164 -9.48 -10.30 -3.35
N LEU A 165 -10.37 -10.79 -4.23
CA LEU A 165 -11.80 -10.46 -4.18
C LEU A 165 -12.47 -11.05 -2.94
N ASN A 166 -11.96 -12.16 -2.39
CA ASN A 166 -12.45 -12.70 -1.13
C ASN A 166 -12.16 -11.76 0.05
N THR A 167 -10.98 -11.11 0.08
CA THR A 167 -10.70 -10.07 1.08
C THR A 167 -11.64 -8.86 0.94
N ALA A 168 -11.92 -8.44 -0.30
CA ALA A 168 -12.86 -7.34 -0.57
C ALA A 168 -14.29 -7.70 -0.13
N ASN A 169 -14.73 -8.93 -0.34
CA ASN A 169 -16.04 -9.39 0.14
C ASN A 169 -16.12 -9.37 1.67
N HIS A 170 -15.10 -9.87 2.36
CA HIS A 170 -15.05 -9.78 3.83
C HIS A 170 -15.07 -8.33 4.31
N ALA A 171 -14.38 -7.42 3.63
CA ALA A 171 -14.44 -6.00 3.96
C ALA A 171 -15.87 -5.45 3.87
N ILE A 172 -16.62 -5.78 2.82
CA ILE A 172 -18.03 -5.39 2.67
C ILE A 172 -18.88 -5.97 3.81
N GLU A 173 -18.75 -7.26 4.09
CA GLU A 173 -19.47 -7.95 5.19
C GLU A 173 -19.17 -7.33 6.56
N GLN A 174 -17.96 -6.81 6.75
CA GLN A 174 -17.48 -6.19 7.98
C GLN A 174 -17.69 -4.67 8.02
N ASN A 175 -18.45 -4.10 7.07
CA ASN A 175 -18.69 -2.66 6.94
C ASN A 175 -17.38 -1.84 6.87
N ARG A 176 -16.39 -2.34 6.13
CA ARG A 176 -15.14 -1.65 5.83
C ARG A 176 -15.17 -1.09 4.41
N ASP A 177 -14.51 0.04 4.20
CA ASP A 177 -14.43 0.66 2.88
C ASP A 177 -13.65 -0.21 1.90
N VAL A 178 -14.19 -0.38 0.69
CA VAL A 178 -13.49 -1.07 -0.40
C VAL A 178 -13.09 -0.06 -1.47
N MET A 179 -11.81 -0.09 -1.80
CA MET A 179 -11.16 0.73 -2.80
C MET A 179 -10.47 -0.16 -3.83
N ALA A 180 -10.30 0.33 -5.04
CA ALA A 180 -9.60 -0.40 -6.09
C ALA A 180 -8.79 0.53 -6.98
N VAL A 181 -7.61 0.05 -7.38
CA VAL A 181 -6.77 0.73 -8.38
C VAL A 181 -7.30 0.36 -9.77
N PRO A 182 -7.59 1.34 -10.64
CA PRO A 182 -8.07 1.05 -11.98
C PRO A 182 -6.94 0.50 -12.84
N GLY A 183 -7.26 -0.45 -13.70
CA GLY A 183 -6.35 -0.94 -14.74
C GLY A 183 -6.99 -0.92 -16.11
N ARG A 184 -6.21 -1.20 -17.17
CA ARG A 184 -6.76 -1.22 -18.53
C ARG A 184 -7.84 -2.28 -18.63
N VAL A 185 -8.92 -1.98 -19.36
CA VAL A 185 -10.05 -2.93 -19.54
C VAL A 185 -9.63 -4.22 -20.26
N THR A 186 -8.53 -4.18 -21.00
CA THR A 186 -7.92 -5.34 -21.67
C THR A 186 -7.03 -6.19 -20.75
N ASP A 187 -6.62 -5.66 -19.59
CA ASP A 187 -5.70 -6.34 -18.69
C ASP A 187 -6.47 -7.30 -17.79
N LEU A 188 -6.34 -8.61 -18.05
CA LEU A 188 -7.03 -9.66 -17.28
C LEU A 188 -6.70 -9.62 -15.77
N ALA A 189 -5.50 -9.15 -15.41
CA ALA A 189 -5.09 -8.96 -14.03
C ALA A 189 -5.87 -7.84 -13.31
N SER A 190 -6.50 -6.93 -14.05
CA SER A 190 -7.26 -5.78 -13.51
C SER A 190 -8.78 -5.98 -13.57
N ALA A 191 -9.27 -7.03 -14.26
CA ALA A 191 -10.69 -7.25 -14.49
C ALA A 191 -11.53 -7.29 -13.20
N GLY A 192 -11.03 -7.92 -12.14
CA GLY A 192 -11.68 -7.98 -10.83
C GLY A 192 -11.64 -6.64 -10.08
N ALA A 193 -10.53 -5.89 -10.17
CA ALA A 193 -10.44 -4.55 -9.57
C ALA A 193 -11.42 -3.58 -10.25
N ASN A 194 -11.46 -3.56 -11.58
CA ASN A 194 -12.41 -2.77 -12.35
C ASN A 194 -13.88 -3.18 -12.07
N MET A 195 -14.14 -4.48 -11.89
CA MET A 195 -15.47 -4.96 -11.48
C MET A 195 -15.86 -4.45 -10.09
N LEU A 196 -14.93 -4.40 -9.13
CA LEU A 196 -15.22 -3.81 -7.81
C LEU A 196 -15.62 -2.35 -7.95
N ILE A 197 -14.91 -1.57 -8.78
CA ILE A 197 -15.23 -0.16 -9.05
C ILE A 197 -16.65 -0.04 -9.64
N GLN A 198 -16.99 -0.88 -10.63
CA GLN A 198 -18.35 -0.92 -11.20
C GLN A 198 -19.44 -1.26 -10.17
N ARG A 199 -19.09 -1.98 -9.11
CA ARG A 199 -20.00 -2.37 -8.02
C ARG A 199 -20.01 -1.38 -6.85
N GLY A 200 -19.37 -0.23 -6.99
CA GLY A 200 -19.38 0.85 -5.99
C GLY A 200 -18.15 0.92 -5.10
N ALA A 201 -17.11 0.10 -5.34
CA ALA A 201 -15.82 0.35 -4.69
C ALA A 201 -15.23 1.68 -5.16
N GLN A 202 -14.58 2.40 -4.25
CA GLN A 202 -14.00 3.70 -4.56
C GLN A 202 -12.78 3.53 -5.47
N LEU A 203 -12.75 4.26 -6.58
CA LEU A 203 -11.58 4.32 -7.44
C LEU A 203 -10.49 5.12 -6.72
N VAL A 204 -9.32 4.51 -6.54
CA VAL A 204 -8.15 5.18 -5.95
C VAL A 204 -6.98 5.13 -6.91
N THR A 205 -6.31 6.26 -7.05
CA THR A 205 -5.09 6.38 -7.85
C THR A 205 -3.88 6.69 -6.98
N CYS A 206 -4.08 7.23 -5.77
CA CYS A 206 -3.00 7.68 -4.90
C CYS A 206 -3.29 7.48 -3.42
N ALA A 207 -2.29 7.70 -2.56
CA ALA A 207 -2.45 7.61 -1.11
C ALA A 207 -3.42 8.66 -0.55
N ALA A 208 -3.49 9.85 -1.18
CA ALA A 208 -4.44 10.90 -0.78
C ALA A 208 -5.89 10.49 -1.03
N ASP A 209 -6.17 9.80 -2.15
CA ASP A 209 -7.51 9.25 -2.41
C ASP A 209 -7.90 8.28 -1.30
N VAL A 210 -7.02 7.32 -0.99
CA VAL A 210 -7.25 6.33 0.07
C VAL A 210 -7.53 7.03 1.40
N ALA A 211 -6.64 7.92 1.82
CA ALA A 211 -6.75 8.59 3.11
C ALA A 211 -8.01 9.46 3.24
N LYS A 212 -8.41 10.11 2.14
CA LYS A 212 -9.69 10.85 2.06
C LYS A 212 -10.88 9.93 2.32
N PHE A 213 -10.92 8.76 1.69
CA PHE A 213 -12.05 7.84 1.83
C PHE A 213 -12.15 7.23 3.23
N VAL A 214 -11.02 6.93 3.86
CA VAL A 214 -11.01 6.44 5.23
C VAL A 214 -10.91 7.56 6.26
N ASP A 215 -11.13 8.83 5.92
CA ASP A 215 -11.05 9.97 6.85
C ASP A 215 -9.83 9.93 7.79
N ILE A 216 -8.68 9.54 7.23
CA ILE A 216 -7.39 9.61 7.92
C ILE A 216 -6.74 10.91 7.49
N LYS A 217 -6.49 11.80 8.46
CA LYS A 217 -5.58 12.93 8.22
C LYS A 217 -4.20 12.36 7.95
N LEU A 218 -3.77 12.40 6.69
CA LEU A 218 -2.36 12.26 6.38
C LEU A 218 -1.63 13.32 7.19
N MET A 219 -0.66 12.91 8.02
CA MET A 219 0.31 13.87 8.51
C MET A 219 0.96 14.43 7.26
N SER A 220 0.69 15.70 6.96
CA SER A 220 1.32 16.36 5.83
C SER A 220 2.81 16.25 6.07
N SER A 221 3.51 15.44 5.26
CA SER A 221 4.87 15.82 4.93
C SER A 221 4.75 17.23 4.41
N GLU A 222 5.31 18.21 5.11
CA GLU A 222 5.38 19.58 4.59
C GLU A 222 5.79 19.48 3.13
N LEU A 223 4.91 19.89 2.22
CA LEU A 223 5.29 20.02 0.82
C LEU A 223 6.53 20.91 0.86
N PRO A 224 7.68 20.48 0.31
CA PRO A 224 8.87 21.30 0.33
C PRO A 224 8.51 22.67 -0.25
N GLU A 225 8.92 23.76 0.39
CA GLU A 225 8.53 25.11 -0.04
C GLU A 225 8.90 25.32 -1.51
N LEU A 226 7.88 25.29 -2.38
CA LEU A 226 8.08 25.49 -3.81
C LEU A 226 8.19 26.98 -4.08
N THR A 227 9.37 27.37 -4.55
CA THR A 227 9.58 28.71 -5.13
C THR A 227 8.62 28.95 -6.29
N SER A 228 8.41 30.23 -6.64
CA SER A 228 7.64 30.60 -7.83
C SER A 228 8.23 30.01 -9.11
N PHE A 229 9.55 29.78 -9.14
CA PHE A 229 10.25 29.18 -10.26
C PHE A 229 9.97 27.68 -10.38
N HIS A 230 9.98 26.94 -9.27
CA HIS A 230 9.56 25.52 -9.24
C HIS A 230 8.15 25.33 -9.81
N LYS A 231 7.20 26.18 -9.41
CA LYS A 231 5.81 26.11 -9.89
C LYS A 231 5.70 26.34 -11.40
N LYS A 232 6.50 27.24 -11.98
CA LYS A 232 6.54 27.47 -13.44
C LYS A 232 7.06 26.24 -14.20
N ILE A 233 8.14 25.62 -13.72
CA ILE A 233 8.70 24.40 -14.32
C ILE A 233 7.66 23.28 -14.29
N LEU A 234 7.05 23.05 -13.12
CA LEU A 234 6.02 22.03 -12.95
C LEU A 234 4.81 22.28 -13.85
N GLY A 235 4.35 23.53 -13.98
CA GLY A 235 3.26 23.88 -14.90
C GLY A 235 3.56 23.50 -16.36
N LEU A 236 4.77 23.79 -16.85
CA LEU A 236 5.18 23.40 -18.21
C LEU A 236 5.26 21.88 -18.40
N LEU A 237 5.74 21.16 -17.39
CA LEU A 237 5.87 19.70 -17.44
C LEU A 237 4.54 18.96 -17.26
N MET A 238 3.49 19.63 -16.75
CA MET A 238 2.13 19.10 -16.74
C MET A 238 1.48 19.11 -18.13
N GLU A 239 1.87 20.06 -19.00
CA GLU A 239 1.38 20.14 -20.38
C GLU A 239 2.06 19.13 -21.31
N ASP A 240 3.40 19.06 -21.27
CA ASP A 240 4.19 18.15 -22.11
C ASP A 240 5.56 17.83 -21.49
N THR A 241 6.07 16.64 -21.78
CA THR A 241 7.41 16.20 -21.36
C THR A 241 8.49 16.95 -22.16
N GLN A 242 9.42 17.58 -21.46
CA GLN A 242 10.38 18.50 -22.10
C GLN A 242 11.81 18.26 -21.62
N SER A 243 12.77 18.48 -22.51
CA SER A 243 14.20 18.50 -22.17
C SER A 243 14.58 19.78 -21.41
N ALA A 244 15.75 19.76 -20.75
CA ALA A 244 16.28 20.96 -20.09
C ALA A 244 16.45 22.14 -21.07
N GLY A 245 16.86 21.89 -22.32
CA GLY A 245 17.01 22.93 -23.34
C GLY A 245 15.69 23.62 -23.68
N GLN A 246 14.62 22.83 -23.90
CA GLN A 246 13.28 23.35 -24.20
C GLN A 246 12.70 24.16 -23.04
N LEU A 247 12.87 23.67 -21.80
CA LEU A 247 12.45 24.39 -20.60
C LEU A 247 13.20 25.71 -20.42
N ALA A 248 14.52 25.72 -20.67
CA ALA A 248 15.34 26.94 -20.55
C ALA A 248 14.91 28.00 -21.56
N GLU A 249 14.62 27.58 -22.80
CA GLU A 249 14.12 28.46 -23.86
C GLU A 249 12.75 29.07 -23.52
N ARG A 250 11.79 28.24 -23.09
CA ARG A 250 10.44 28.71 -22.72
C ARG A 250 10.44 29.63 -21.50
N LEU A 251 11.24 29.31 -20.49
CA LEU A 251 11.32 30.10 -19.26
C LEU A 251 12.23 31.33 -19.40
N LYS A 252 12.99 31.44 -20.50
CA LYS A 252 13.98 32.50 -20.77
C LYS A 252 15.02 32.62 -19.65
N VAL A 253 15.54 31.48 -19.21
CA VAL A 253 16.51 31.36 -18.11
C VAL A 253 17.78 30.67 -18.58
N SER A 254 18.87 30.84 -17.83
CA SER A 254 20.10 30.11 -18.11
C SER A 254 19.93 28.62 -17.81
N VAL A 255 20.62 27.77 -18.57
CA VAL A 255 20.63 26.32 -18.36
C VAL A 255 21.17 25.96 -16.96
N SER A 256 22.11 26.74 -16.42
CA SER A 256 22.66 26.54 -15.08
C SER A 256 21.64 26.79 -13.97
N GLU A 257 20.87 27.86 -14.06
CA GLU A 257 19.80 28.18 -13.11
C GLU A 257 18.69 27.12 -13.16
N LEU A 258 18.32 26.69 -14.37
CA LEU A 258 17.33 25.65 -14.57
C LEU A 258 17.79 24.31 -13.98
N PHE A 259 19.03 23.89 -14.22
CA PHE A 259 19.54 22.62 -13.70
C PHE A 259 19.49 22.55 -12.18
N LYS A 260 19.80 23.65 -11.48
CA LYS A 260 19.66 23.72 -10.03
C LYS A 260 18.23 23.42 -9.59
N ALA A 261 17.25 24.10 -10.19
CA ALA A 261 15.83 23.91 -9.89
C ALA A 261 15.32 22.50 -10.27
N LEU A 262 15.78 21.94 -11.40
CA LEU A 262 15.44 20.57 -11.81
C LEU A 262 16.00 19.53 -10.85
N THR A 263 17.25 19.71 -10.38
CA THR A 263 17.84 18.83 -9.37
C THR A 263 17.09 18.92 -8.04
N GLU A 264 16.71 20.11 -7.60
CA GLU A 264 15.88 20.30 -6.40
C GLU A 264 14.53 19.57 -6.55
N LEU A 265 13.85 19.74 -7.68
CA LEU A 265 12.58 19.06 -7.97
C LEU A 265 12.71 17.53 -8.08
N GLU A 266 13.82 17.00 -8.59
CA GLU A 266 14.10 15.55 -8.60
C GLU A 266 14.36 15.01 -7.20
N ILE A 267 15.14 15.74 -6.37
CA ILE A 267 15.38 15.39 -4.96
C ILE A 267 14.06 15.36 -4.18
N MET A 268 13.16 16.30 -4.47
CA MET A 268 11.81 16.35 -3.90
C MET A 268 10.86 15.26 -4.45
N GLU A 269 11.35 14.39 -5.35
CA GLU A 269 10.56 13.37 -6.06
C GLU A 269 9.35 13.93 -6.84
N LEU A 270 9.40 15.19 -7.29
CA LEU A 270 8.29 15.85 -8.02
C LEU A 270 8.40 15.72 -9.53
N ILE A 271 9.61 15.51 -10.04
CA ILE A 271 9.88 15.20 -11.45
C ILE A 271 10.85 14.03 -11.55
N LYS A 272 10.99 13.45 -12.75
CA LYS A 272 11.99 12.42 -13.04
C LYS A 272 12.49 12.56 -14.46
N MET A 273 13.80 12.43 -14.67
CA MET A 273 14.37 12.32 -16.01
C MET A 273 14.15 10.92 -16.60
N ARG A 274 13.66 10.87 -17.84
CA ARG A 274 13.53 9.68 -18.68
C ARG A 274 14.00 10.01 -20.08
N SER A 275 15.00 9.29 -20.60
CA SER A 275 15.46 9.46 -21.99
C SER A 275 15.73 10.92 -22.38
N ASN A 276 16.44 11.67 -21.51
CA ASN A 276 16.77 13.10 -21.64
C ASN A 276 15.60 14.10 -21.61
N VAL A 277 14.39 13.67 -21.28
CA VAL A 277 13.27 14.56 -20.97
C VAL A 277 12.86 14.43 -19.52
N TYR A 278 12.34 15.51 -18.95
CA TYR A 278 11.76 15.51 -17.62
C TYR A 278 10.26 15.23 -17.71
N VAL A 279 9.77 14.41 -16.81
CA VAL A 279 8.34 14.10 -16.67
C VAL A 279 7.91 14.39 -15.24
N ILE A 280 6.67 14.84 -15.04
CA ILE A 280 6.09 14.97 -13.70
C ILE A 280 6.11 13.59 -13.03
N ALA A 281 6.58 13.53 -11.79
CA ALA A 281 6.50 12.31 -11.00
C ALA A 281 5.03 12.00 -10.70
N LYS A 282 4.65 10.72 -10.80
CA LYS A 282 3.27 10.25 -10.63
C LYS A 282 2.60 10.83 -9.37
N ASN A 283 3.37 11.00 -8.29
CA ASN A 283 2.90 11.50 -7.01
C ASN A 283 2.42 12.96 -7.07
N TYR A 284 3.08 13.81 -7.87
CA TYR A 284 2.70 15.23 -8.01
C TYR A 284 1.48 15.41 -8.93
N SER A 285 1.41 14.71 -10.07
CA SER A 285 0.22 14.72 -10.95
C SER A 285 -1.07 14.31 -10.23
N ARG A 286 -0.95 13.46 -9.21
CA ARG A 286 -2.09 12.96 -8.42
C ARG A 286 -2.61 13.97 -7.39
N MET A 287 -1.76 14.88 -6.91
CA MET A 287 -2.14 15.94 -5.96
C MET A 287 -2.65 17.22 -6.65
N HIS A 288 -2.26 17.43 -7.91
CA HIS A 288 -2.66 18.58 -8.72
C HIS A 288 -3.09 18.10 -10.12
N PRO A 289 -4.35 17.64 -10.30
CA PRO A 289 -4.87 17.40 -11.64
C PRO A 289 -4.91 18.72 -12.44
N PRO A 290 -4.74 18.65 -13.78
CA PRO A 290 -4.87 19.81 -14.66
C PRO A 290 -6.26 20.44 -14.63
#